data_AF-A0AA42QDN4-F1
#
_entry.id   AF-A0AA42QDN4-F1
#
_cell.length_a   1.000
_cell.length_b   1.000
_cell.length_c   1.000
_cell.angle_alpha   90.00
_cell.angle_beta   90.00
_cell.angle_gamma   90.00
#
_symmetry.space_group_name_H-M   'P 1'
#
loop_
_entity.id
_entity.type
_entity.pdbx_description
1 polymer ?
#
loop_
_entity_poly.entity_id
_entity_poly.type
_entity_poly.pdbx_seq_one_letter_code
_entity_poly.pdbx_strand_id
1 'polypeptide(L)'
;PTQKLAPSRPCAKRQQSLGSYNHPDIATAILKPFVSAENHWMVEKHGIFQGYYFFHHLGMDRHLREQFKDHPQYQATIEFCAKYDAAAFDPDYESLPLSFFEPMLQRVFARPKNSIYLAAMDNTSA
;
A
#
# COMPACT_ATOMS: atom_id res chain seq x y z
N PRO A 1 7.40 -0.77 27.07
CA PRO A 1 6.59 0.45 26.87
C PRO A 1 5.29 0.11 26.10
N THR A 2 4.25 -0.18 26.87
CA THR A 2 2.89 -0.51 26.41
C THR A 2 2.23 0.74 25.83
N GLN A 3 2.03 0.79 24.51
CA GLN A 3 1.13 1.78 23.91
C GLN A 3 -0.29 1.47 24.38
N LYS A 4 -0.84 2.33 25.25
CA LYS A 4 -2.27 2.35 25.55
C LYS A 4 -3.00 2.84 24.30
N LEU A 5 -3.64 1.93 23.55
CA LEU A 5 -4.61 2.35 22.54
C LEU A 5 -5.87 2.87 23.24
N ALA A 6 -6.24 4.10 22.90
CA ALA A 6 -7.45 4.78 23.33
C ALA A 6 -8.73 4.09 22.79
N PRO A 7 -9.90 4.28 23.45
CA PRO A 7 -11.11 3.52 23.15
C PRO A 7 -11.70 3.87 21.77
N SER A 8 -11.88 2.83 20.97
CA SER A 8 -12.80 2.67 19.84
C SER A 8 -13.64 3.90 19.43
N ARG A 9 -13.11 4.67 18.47
CA ARG A 9 -13.89 5.53 17.55
C ARG A 9 -13.48 5.19 16.11
N PRO A 10 -14.35 5.43 15.10
CA PRO A 10 -14.51 4.56 13.92
C PRO A 10 -13.45 4.80 12.82
N CYS A 11 -12.16 4.69 13.15
CA CYS A 11 -11.07 4.86 12.18
C CYS A 11 -11.03 3.73 11.14
N ALA A 12 -11.60 2.57 11.47
CA ALA A 12 -11.80 1.44 10.54
C ALA A 12 -12.68 1.78 9.31
N LYS A 13 -13.38 2.93 9.29
CA LYS A 13 -14.19 3.35 8.13
C LYS A 13 -13.39 3.98 6.99
N ARG A 14 -12.12 4.35 7.16
CA ARG A 14 -11.37 4.99 6.06
C ARG A 14 -10.92 4.03 4.95
N GLN A 15 -10.88 2.72 5.22
CA GLN A 15 -10.68 1.69 4.19
C GLN A 15 -11.95 1.39 3.37
N GLN A 16 -13.12 1.99 3.69
CA GLN A 16 -14.40 1.61 3.07
C GLN A 16 -14.67 2.19 1.67
N SER A 17 -13.96 3.22 1.19
CA SER A 17 -14.48 3.94 0.01
C SER A 17 -14.10 3.37 -1.36
N LEU A 18 -13.12 2.46 -1.50
CA LEU A 18 -12.82 1.78 -2.77
C LEU A 18 -12.31 0.34 -2.54
N GLY A 19 -13.23 -0.61 -2.36
CA GLY A 19 -12.95 -2.06 -2.46
C GLY A 19 -12.61 -2.78 -1.15
N SER A 20 -13.52 -2.87 -0.18
CA SER A 20 -13.29 -3.56 1.11
C SER A 20 -12.85 -5.03 1.01
N TYR A 21 -13.06 -5.67 -0.15
CA TYR A 21 -12.75 -7.07 -0.39
C TYR A 21 -11.56 -7.31 -1.32
N ASN A 22 -11.10 -6.27 -2.04
CA ASN A 22 -10.08 -6.39 -3.09
C ASN A 22 -9.33 -5.07 -3.38
N HIS A 23 -9.28 -4.12 -2.43
CA HIS A 23 -8.55 -2.87 -2.60
C HIS A 23 -7.09 -3.05 -3.01
N PRO A 24 -6.36 -4.09 -2.55
CA PRO A 24 -4.98 -4.29 -2.99
C PRO A 24 -4.97 -4.62 -4.49
N ASP A 25 -5.89 -5.45 -4.98
CA ASP A 25 -5.94 -5.86 -6.38
C ASP A 25 -6.30 -4.69 -7.31
N ILE A 26 -7.25 -3.85 -6.90
CA ILE A 26 -7.63 -2.65 -7.65
C ILE A 26 -6.45 -1.67 -7.73
N ALA A 27 -5.81 -1.38 -6.60
CA ALA A 27 -4.66 -0.48 -6.55
C ALA A 27 -3.49 -1.03 -7.38
N THR A 28 -3.24 -2.32 -7.28
CA THR A 28 -2.19 -3.04 -8.00
C THR A 28 -2.43 -2.98 -9.51
N ALA A 29 -3.67 -3.21 -9.98
CA ALA A 29 -4.01 -3.10 -11.39
C ALA A 29 -3.78 -1.70 -11.97
N ILE A 30 -4.10 -0.65 -11.22
CA ILE A 30 -3.88 0.75 -11.62
C ILE A 30 -2.39 1.08 -11.65
N LEU A 31 -1.62 0.63 -10.65
CA LEU A 31 -0.21 0.98 -10.49
C LEU A 31 0.73 0.15 -11.37
N LYS A 32 0.33 -1.06 -11.79
CA LYS A 32 1.14 -1.99 -12.56
C LYS A 32 1.95 -1.38 -13.69
N PRO A 33 1.39 -0.54 -14.57
CA PRO A 33 2.18 0.05 -15.64
C PRO A 33 3.14 1.14 -15.17
N PHE A 34 2.99 1.73 -13.98
CA PHE A 34 3.72 2.93 -13.54
C PHE A 34 4.80 2.68 -12.47
N VAL A 35 4.70 1.58 -11.73
CA VAL A 35 5.63 1.24 -10.65
C VAL A 35 6.51 0.05 -11.02
N SER A 36 7.61 -0.13 -10.29
CA SER A 36 8.49 -1.30 -10.47
C SER A 36 7.83 -2.58 -9.96
N ALA A 37 8.35 -3.74 -10.36
CA ALA A 37 7.81 -5.04 -9.92
C ALA A 37 7.86 -5.20 -8.40
N GLU A 38 8.88 -4.63 -7.76
CA GLU A 38 9.05 -4.64 -6.30
C GLU A 38 7.94 -3.85 -5.61
N ASN A 39 7.68 -2.63 -6.08
CA ASN A 39 6.63 -1.77 -5.52
C ASN A 39 5.24 -2.33 -5.79
N HIS A 40 5.02 -2.92 -6.96
CA HIS A 40 3.79 -3.62 -7.29
C HIS A 40 3.53 -4.77 -6.32
N TRP A 41 4.53 -5.63 -6.09
CA TRP A 41 4.40 -6.75 -5.16
C TRP A 41 4.13 -6.30 -3.73
N MET A 42 4.83 -5.25 -3.28
CA MET A 42 4.62 -4.66 -1.96
C MET A 42 3.17 -4.18 -1.81
N VAL A 43 2.64 -3.43 -2.78
CA VAL A 43 1.24 -2.95 -2.76
C VAL A 43 0.24 -4.10 -2.84
N GLU A 44 0.53 -5.15 -3.59
CA GLU A 44 -0.35 -6.31 -3.68
C GLU A 44 -0.44 -7.05 -2.34
N LYS A 45 0.70 -7.23 -1.66
CA LYS A 45 0.78 -8.05 -0.43
C LYS A 45 0.63 -7.27 0.87
N HIS A 46 0.65 -5.93 0.84
CA HIS A 46 0.67 -5.11 2.07
C HIS A 46 -0.46 -5.47 3.04
N GLY A 47 -1.67 -5.81 2.56
CA GLY A 47 -2.79 -6.16 3.43
C GLY A 47 -2.52 -7.35 4.35
N ILE A 48 -1.79 -8.37 3.85
CA ILE A 48 -1.39 -9.53 4.67
C ILE A 48 -0.33 -9.13 5.70
N PHE A 49 0.59 -8.23 5.33
CA PHE A 49 1.66 -7.75 6.22
C PHE A 49 1.13 -6.79 7.29
N GLN A 50 0.21 -5.91 6.93
CA GLN A 50 -0.54 -5.02 7.83
C GLN A 50 -1.34 -5.84 8.85
N GLY A 51 -1.85 -7.01 8.44
CA GLY A 51 -2.53 -7.97 9.31
C GLY A 51 -1.77 -8.32 10.59
N TYR A 52 -0.43 -8.22 10.58
CA TYR A 52 0.39 -8.42 11.79
C TYR A 52 -0.03 -7.54 12.98
N TYR A 53 -0.57 -6.35 12.72
CA TYR A 53 -1.00 -5.38 13.73
C TYR A 53 -2.42 -5.59 14.25
N PHE A 54 -3.32 -6.26 13.49
CA PHE A 54 -4.74 -6.33 13.86
C PHE A 54 -5.42 -7.70 13.74
N PHE A 55 -4.87 -8.67 13.01
CA PHE A 55 -5.50 -10.00 12.82
C PHE A 55 -5.78 -10.74 14.13
N HIS A 56 -4.92 -10.59 15.15
CA HIS A 56 -5.13 -11.19 16.46
C HIS A 56 -6.35 -10.64 17.22
N HIS A 57 -6.80 -9.42 16.90
CA HIS A 57 -8.06 -8.86 17.41
C HIS A 57 -9.30 -9.41 16.69
N LEU A 58 -9.10 -10.02 15.51
CA LEU A 58 -10.15 -10.65 14.69
C LEU A 58 -10.17 -12.18 14.85
N GLY A 59 -9.32 -12.75 15.72
CA GLY A 59 -9.16 -14.20 15.86
C GLY A 59 -8.40 -14.87 14.70
N MET A 60 -7.73 -14.07 13.86
CA MET A 60 -6.93 -14.54 12.73
C MET A 60 -5.44 -14.62 13.09
N ASP A 61 -4.68 -15.40 12.32
CA ASP A 61 -3.24 -15.53 12.53
C ASP A 61 -2.48 -14.30 12.02
N ARG A 62 -1.92 -13.52 12.96
CA ARG A 62 -1.07 -12.36 12.66
C ARG A 62 0.23 -12.72 11.93
N HIS A 63 0.65 -13.99 11.94
CA HIS A 63 1.87 -14.48 11.28
C HIS A 63 1.64 -14.95 9.85
N LEU A 64 0.44 -14.74 9.26
CA LEU A 64 0.16 -15.07 7.86
C LEU A 64 1.16 -14.48 6.85
N ARG A 65 1.85 -13.39 7.18
CA ARG A 65 2.93 -12.84 6.35
C ARG A 65 4.10 -13.81 6.14
N GLU A 66 4.35 -14.72 7.09
CA GLU A 66 5.52 -15.62 7.08
C GLU A 66 5.51 -16.60 5.91
N GLN A 67 4.36 -16.81 5.25
CA GLN A 67 4.28 -17.54 3.99
C GLN A 67 5.15 -16.92 2.88
N PHE A 68 5.53 -15.65 3.00
CA PHE A 68 6.36 -14.91 2.05
C PHE A 68 7.79 -14.67 2.53
N LYS A 69 8.25 -15.31 3.62
CA LYS A 69 9.55 -15.03 4.27
C LYS A 69 10.76 -15.11 3.32
N ASP A 70 10.68 -15.97 2.31
CA ASP A 70 11.77 -16.22 1.35
C ASP A 70 11.70 -15.29 0.12
N HIS A 71 10.69 -14.40 0.05
CA HIS A 71 10.52 -13.46 -1.05
C HIS A 71 11.44 -12.23 -0.86
N PRO A 72 12.12 -11.72 -1.91
CA PRO A 72 13.07 -10.62 -1.76
C PRO A 72 12.49 -9.34 -1.15
N GLN A 73 11.19 -9.08 -1.38
CA GLN A 73 10.47 -7.91 -0.91
C GLN A 73 9.87 -8.09 0.49
N TYR A 74 10.02 -9.26 1.13
CA TYR A 74 9.47 -9.54 2.45
C TYR A 74 9.83 -8.47 3.49
N GLN A 75 11.13 -8.18 3.62
CA GLN A 75 11.60 -7.22 4.61
C GLN A 75 11.17 -5.79 4.28
N ALA A 76 11.20 -5.42 2.98
CA ALA A 76 10.77 -4.11 2.52
C ALA A 76 9.27 -3.87 2.80
N THR A 77 8.42 -4.88 2.61
CA THR A 77 6.98 -4.77 2.89
C THR A 77 6.71 -4.70 4.39
N ILE A 78 7.48 -5.40 5.24
CA ILE A 78 7.40 -5.21 6.70
C ILE A 78 7.72 -3.76 7.07
N GLU A 79 8.81 -3.22 6.54
CA GLU A 79 9.25 -1.86 6.81
C GLU A 79 8.21 -0.84 6.33
N PHE A 80 7.65 -1.05 5.14
CA PHE A 80 6.57 -0.22 4.60
C PHE A 80 5.35 -0.22 5.53
N CYS A 81 4.91 -1.40 5.97
CA CYS A 81 3.77 -1.50 6.86
C CYS A 81 4.05 -0.85 8.23
N ALA A 82 5.26 -0.98 8.75
CA ALA A 82 5.65 -0.40 10.03
C ALA A 82 5.75 1.13 9.99
N LYS A 83 6.31 1.69 8.91
CA LYS A 83 6.61 3.12 8.82
C LYS A 83 5.48 3.95 8.24
N TYR A 84 4.73 3.41 7.28
CA TYR A 84 3.78 4.20 6.49
C TYR A 84 2.34 3.73 6.69
N ASP A 85 2.10 2.42 6.67
CA ASP A 85 0.73 1.89 6.71
C ASP A 85 0.13 1.93 8.12
N ALA A 86 0.74 1.23 9.08
CA ALA A 86 0.25 1.16 10.46
C ALA A 86 0.31 2.53 11.17
N ALA A 87 1.31 3.35 10.84
CA ALA A 87 1.46 4.69 11.37
C ALA A 87 0.32 5.64 10.93
N ALA A 88 -0.27 5.43 9.75
CA ALA A 88 -1.36 6.26 9.24
C ALA A 88 -2.67 6.13 10.04
N PHE A 89 -2.76 5.19 10.97
CA PHE A 89 -3.93 5.02 11.86
C PHE A 89 -3.83 5.83 13.16
N ASP A 90 -2.70 6.49 13.43
CA ASP A 90 -2.55 7.39 14.56
C ASP A 90 -3.43 8.65 14.36
N PRO A 91 -4.43 8.89 15.23
CA PRO A 91 -5.33 10.04 15.09
C PRO A 91 -4.62 11.39 15.28
N ASP A 92 -3.48 11.41 15.96
CA ASP A 92 -2.69 12.61 16.23
C ASP A 92 -1.61 12.84 15.17
N TYR A 93 -1.54 11.98 14.14
CA TYR A 93 -0.57 12.11 13.05
C TYR A 93 -0.85 13.34 12.19
N GLU A 94 0.11 14.26 12.16
CA GLU A 94 0.07 15.42 11.28
C GLU A 94 0.18 14.96 9.82
N SER A 95 -0.87 15.19 9.04
CA SER A 95 -0.94 14.80 7.63
C SER A 95 -0.96 16.01 6.72
N LEU A 96 -0.24 15.90 5.61
CA LEU A 96 -0.23 16.93 4.56
C LEU A 96 -1.49 16.80 3.70
N PRO A 97 -2.02 17.91 3.14
CA PRO A 97 -3.18 17.86 2.27
C PRO A 97 -2.87 17.11 0.97
N LEU A 98 -3.90 16.55 0.31
CA LEU A 98 -3.73 15.81 -0.95
C LEU A 98 -3.05 16.62 -2.05
N SER A 99 -3.32 17.93 -2.12
CA SER A 99 -2.68 18.86 -3.07
C SER A 99 -1.16 18.90 -2.96
N PHE A 100 -0.61 18.61 -1.78
CA PHE A 100 0.83 18.50 -1.59
C PHE A 100 1.43 17.34 -2.39
N PHE A 101 0.69 16.23 -2.52
CA PHE A 101 1.14 15.02 -3.21
C PHE A 101 0.83 15.01 -4.70
N GLU A 102 -0.10 15.83 -5.16
CA GLU A 102 -0.55 15.88 -6.55
C GLU A 102 0.60 16.02 -7.56
N PRO A 103 1.59 16.92 -7.40
CA PRO A 103 2.71 17.02 -8.34
C PRO A 103 3.57 15.76 -8.37
N MET A 104 3.63 15.00 -7.27
CA MET A 104 4.39 13.75 -7.21
C MET A 104 3.65 12.63 -7.94
N LEU A 105 2.33 12.54 -7.74
CA LEU A 105 1.48 11.59 -8.45
C LEU A 105 1.53 11.84 -9.95
N GLN A 106 1.43 13.11 -10.38
CA GLN A 106 1.58 13.48 -11.79
C GLN A 106 2.90 12.96 -12.38
N ARG A 107 4.02 13.04 -11.66
CA ARG A 107 5.31 12.48 -12.12
C ARG A 107 5.31 10.96 -12.21
N VAL A 108 4.68 10.26 -11.26
CA VAL A 108 4.57 8.80 -11.29
C VAL A 108 3.73 8.32 -12.47
N PHE A 109 2.61 9.00 -12.74
CA PHE A 109 1.69 8.64 -13.81
C PHE A 109 2.04 9.23 -15.18
N ALA A 110 3.06 10.11 -15.26
CA ALA A 110 3.45 10.79 -16.50
C ALA A 110 3.85 9.83 -17.63
N ARG A 111 4.47 8.68 -17.29
CA ARG A 111 4.91 7.71 -18.27
C ARG A 111 4.86 6.29 -17.70
N PRO A 112 4.21 5.33 -18.39
CA PRO A 112 4.29 3.94 -17.98
C PRO A 112 5.73 3.42 -18.08
N LYS A 113 6.12 2.52 -17.19
CA LYS A 113 7.37 1.75 -17.17
C LYS A 113 7.17 0.33 -17.69
N ASN A 114 5.98 -0.25 -17.48
CA ASN A 114 5.67 -1.65 -17.76
C ASN A 114 4.40 -1.76 -18.61
N SER A 115 4.47 -1.40 -19.90
CA SER A 115 3.32 -1.46 -20.83
C SER A 115 3.72 -2.01 -22.19
N ILE A 116 2.86 -2.81 -22.79
CA ILE A 116 3.02 -3.30 -24.18
C ILE A 116 2.95 -2.16 -25.21
N TYR A 117 2.40 -1.00 -24.83
CA TYR A 117 2.23 0.15 -25.71
C TYR A 117 3.42 1.13 -25.68
N LEU A 118 4.48 0.85 -24.93
CA LEU A 118 5.65 1.73 -24.82
C LEU A 118 6.25 2.07 -26.19
N ALA A 119 6.41 1.06 -27.05
CA ALA A 119 6.95 1.25 -28.39
C ALA A 119 6.10 2.18 -29.27
N ALA A 120 4.77 2.17 -29.10
CA ALA A 120 3.86 3.06 -29.83
C ALA A 120 3.93 4.51 -29.32
N MET A 121 4.14 4.70 -28.01
CA MET A 121 4.28 6.03 -27.40
C MET A 121 5.61 6.70 -27.78
N ASP A 122 6.70 5.94 -27.86
CA ASP A 122 8.00 6.46 -28.29
C ASP A 122 8.00 6.89 -29.77
N ASN A 123 7.29 6.15 -30.63
CA ASN A 123 7.16 6.49 -32.06
C ASN A 123 6.27 7.72 -32.33
N THR A 124 5.43 8.14 -31.37
CA THR A 124 4.57 9.33 -31.52
C THR A 124 5.28 10.61 -31.06
N SER A 125 6.43 10.47 -30.41
CA SER A 125 7.21 11.57 -29.81
C SER A 125 8.39 12.04 -30.68
N ALA A 126 8.53 11.48 -31.89
CA ALA A 126 9.58 11.78 -32.88
C ALA A 126 8.98 12.52 -34.07
#